data_AF-A0A800DGF9-F1
#
_entry.id   AF-A0A800DGF9-F1
#
_cell.length_a   1.000
_cell.length_b   1.000
_cell.length_c   1.000
_cell.angle_alpha   90.00
_cell.angle_beta   90.00
_cell.angle_gamma   90.00
#
_symmetry.space_group_name_H-M   'P 1'
#
loop_
_entity.id
_entity.type
_entity.pdbx_description
1 polymer ?
#
loop_
_entity_poly.entity_id
_entity_poly.type
_entity_poly.pdbx_seq_one_letter_code
_entity_poly.pdbx_strand_id
1 'polypeptide(L)'
;AVLTHDDGVRKPDPWGLLEVSSRLGASKPVYVGDTVDDLEMVRRARGRGLGAICALVLSGHGGEGNINFFREIGAEWVARDVNEVLRVIIEERRSTKGAEEREGPKGN
;
A
#
# COMPACT_ATOMS: atom_id res chain seq x y z
N ALA A 1 11.35 4.13 -10.93
CA ALA A 1 11.58 2.74 -11.40
C ALA A 1 10.28 2.22 -12.01
N VAL A 2 10.36 1.45 -13.09
CA VAL A 2 9.20 0.81 -13.73
C VAL A 2 9.54 -0.67 -13.90
N LEU A 3 8.60 -1.55 -13.52
CA LEU A 3 8.63 -2.98 -13.79
C LEU A 3 7.26 -3.36 -14.34
N THR A 4 7.25 -4.26 -15.30
CA THR A 4 6.08 -4.70 -16.03
C THR A 4 6.05 -6.23 -16.09
N HIS A 5 5.01 -6.74 -16.72
CA HIS A 5 4.88 -8.17 -16.98
C HIS A 5 6.01 -8.73 -17.87
N ASP A 6 6.53 -7.92 -18.79
CA ASP A 6 7.57 -8.32 -19.75
C ASP A 6 8.93 -8.53 -19.06
N ASP A 7 9.09 -7.99 -17.86
CA ASP A 7 10.26 -8.21 -16.99
C ASP A 7 10.19 -9.56 -16.25
N GLY A 8 9.21 -10.41 -16.54
CA GLY A 8 9.02 -11.72 -15.91
C GLY A 8 8.37 -11.66 -14.52
N VAL A 9 7.95 -10.48 -14.08
CA VAL A 9 7.31 -10.25 -12.78
C VAL A 9 5.84 -10.64 -12.84
N ARG A 10 5.39 -11.49 -11.93
CA ARG A 10 3.98 -11.87 -11.82
C ARG A 10 3.52 -11.90 -10.37
N LYS A 11 2.41 -11.23 -10.10
CA LYS A 11 1.68 -11.42 -8.85
C LYS A 11 1.26 -12.91 -8.75
N PRO A 12 1.26 -13.51 -7.55
CA PRO A 12 1.52 -12.89 -6.25
C PRO A 12 3.01 -12.90 -5.82
N ASP A 13 3.97 -13.09 -6.72
CA ASP A 13 5.40 -13.00 -6.36
C ASP A 13 5.75 -11.57 -5.88
N PRO A 14 6.33 -11.38 -4.67
CA PRO A 14 6.65 -10.06 -4.14
C PRO A 14 7.86 -9.39 -4.80
N TRP A 15 8.62 -10.09 -5.65
CA TRP A 15 9.90 -9.61 -6.17
C TRP A 15 9.79 -8.24 -6.85
N GLY A 16 8.75 -8.03 -7.67
CA GLY A 16 8.56 -6.74 -8.35
C GLY A 16 8.38 -5.57 -7.39
N LEU A 17 7.60 -5.77 -6.33
CA LEU A 17 7.38 -4.75 -5.29
C LEU A 17 8.66 -4.49 -4.50
N LEU A 18 9.39 -5.53 -4.11
CA LEU A 18 10.66 -5.41 -3.39
C LEU A 18 11.71 -4.65 -4.21
N GLU A 19 11.85 -5.02 -5.49
CA GLU A 19 12.82 -4.41 -6.40
C GLU A 19 12.49 -2.94 -6.68
N VAL A 20 11.23 -2.61 -6.97
CA VAL A 20 10.81 -1.20 -7.18
C VAL A 20 11.02 -0.38 -5.92
N SER A 21 10.69 -0.94 -4.75
CA SER A 21 10.86 -0.27 -3.46
C SER A 21 12.34 0.01 -3.17
N SER A 22 13.21 -0.97 -3.42
CA SER A 22 14.66 -0.82 -3.29
C SER A 22 15.19 0.28 -4.20
N ARG A 23 14.84 0.26 -5.49
CA ARG A 23 15.26 1.29 -6.47
C ARG A 23 14.77 2.69 -6.12
N LEU A 24 13.63 2.81 -5.44
CA LEU A 24 13.06 4.09 -4.99
C LEU A 24 13.53 4.51 -3.59
N GLY A 25 14.26 3.67 -2.86
CA GLY A 25 14.62 3.90 -1.46
C GLY A 25 13.40 3.93 -0.53
N ALA A 26 12.29 3.28 -0.89
CA ALA A 26 11.05 3.31 -0.15
C ALA A 26 10.98 2.17 0.88
N SER A 27 10.95 2.50 2.17
CA SER A 27 10.82 1.52 3.26
C SER A 27 9.37 1.17 3.62
N LYS A 28 8.43 2.07 3.32
CA LYS A 28 6.99 1.92 3.56
C LYS A 28 6.16 2.37 2.35
N PRO A 29 6.23 1.67 1.21
CA PRO A 29 5.46 2.03 0.02
C PRO A 29 3.97 1.74 0.21
N VAL A 30 3.10 2.56 -0.41
CA VAL A 30 1.68 2.21 -0.58
C VAL A 30 1.53 1.54 -1.93
N TYR A 31 1.08 0.29 -1.93
CA TYR A 31 0.79 -0.45 -3.15
C TYR A 31 -0.69 -0.34 -3.48
N VAL A 32 -1.01 0.10 -4.70
CA VAL A 32 -2.39 0.27 -5.19
C VAL A 32 -2.71 -0.84 -6.19
N GLY A 33 -3.75 -1.61 -5.91
CA GLY A 33 -4.24 -2.68 -6.78
C GLY A 33 -5.74 -2.90 -6.62
N ASP A 34 -6.28 -3.99 -7.15
CA ASP A 34 -7.72 -4.27 -7.17
C ASP A 34 -8.05 -5.76 -7.01
N THR A 35 -7.03 -6.62 -6.91
CA THR A 35 -7.19 -8.08 -6.88
C THR A 35 -6.71 -8.70 -5.58
N VAL A 36 -7.11 -9.96 -5.34
CA VAL A 36 -6.57 -10.78 -4.24
C VAL A 36 -5.07 -11.02 -4.40
N ASP A 37 -4.58 -11.16 -5.63
CA ASP A 37 -3.15 -11.35 -5.92
C ASP A 37 -2.31 -10.13 -5.50
N ASP A 38 -2.88 -8.92 -5.54
CA ASP A 38 -2.21 -7.71 -5.03
C ASP A 38 -2.02 -7.79 -3.51
N LEU A 39 -3.08 -8.17 -2.79
CA LEU A 39 -3.04 -8.32 -1.35
C LEU A 39 -2.02 -9.40 -0.92
N GLU A 40 -2.02 -10.54 -1.61
CA GLU A 40 -1.08 -11.62 -1.33
C GLU A 40 0.36 -11.20 -1.65
N MET A 41 0.59 -10.47 -2.74
CA MET A 41 1.92 -9.94 -3.06
C MET A 41 2.43 -9.00 -1.96
N VAL A 42 1.59 -8.08 -1.46
CA VAL A 42 1.96 -7.17 -0.36
C VAL A 42 2.26 -7.96 0.92
N ARG A 43 1.46 -8.99 1.24
CA ARG A 43 1.72 -9.87 2.39
C ARG A 43 3.06 -10.58 2.30
N ARG A 44 3.40 -11.12 1.14
CA ARG A 44 4.70 -11.77 0.93
C ARG A 44 5.85 -10.78 1.02
N ALA A 45 5.69 -9.57 0.50
CA ALA A 45 6.70 -8.51 0.63
C ALA A 45 6.91 -8.10 2.10
N ARG A 46 5.83 -8.03 2.89
CA ARG A 46 5.90 -7.83 4.36
C ARG A 46 6.63 -8.96 5.06
N GLY A 47 6.35 -10.21 4.69
CA GLY A 47 7.10 -11.38 5.17
C GLY A 47 8.59 -11.34 4.84
N ARG A 48 9.03 -10.46 3.92
CA ARG A 48 10.42 -10.17 3.57
C ARG A 48 10.96 -8.88 4.21
N GLY A 49 10.22 -8.26 5.12
CA GLY A 49 10.63 -7.07 5.87
C GLY A 49 10.26 -5.72 5.27
N LEU A 50 9.55 -5.69 4.13
CA LEU A 50 9.08 -4.42 3.55
C LEU A 50 7.84 -3.93 4.30
N GLY A 51 7.88 -2.71 4.83
CA GLY A 51 6.74 -2.07 5.51
C GLY A 51 5.64 -1.58 4.57
N ALA A 52 5.40 -2.29 3.46
CA ALA A 52 4.41 -1.91 2.45
C ALA A 52 3.00 -1.86 3.04
N ILE A 53 2.12 -1.00 2.52
CA ILE A 53 0.68 -0.90 2.85
C ILE A 53 -0.12 -1.31 1.62
N CYS A 54 -1.17 -2.11 1.79
CA CYS A 54 -2.06 -2.51 0.69
C CYS A 54 -3.28 -1.57 0.60
N ALA A 55 -3.44 -0.94 -0.56
CA ALA A 55 -4.60 -0.13 -0.91
C ALA A 55 -5.35 -0.74 -2.10
N LEU A 56 -6.50 -1.35 -1.85
CA LEU A 56 -7.34 -1.94 -2.89
C LEU A 56 -8.39 -0.94 -3.36
N VAL A 57 -8.39 -0.63 -4.65
CA VAL A 57 -9.29 0.34 -5.29
C VAL A 57 -10.28 -0.42 -6.17
N LEU A 58 -11.56 -0.39 -5.78
CA LEU A 58 -12.63 -1.17 -6.37
C LEU A 58 -13.52 -0.31 -7.26
N SER A 59 -12.93 0.33 -8.28
CA SER A 59 -13.61 1.33 -9.12
C SER A 59 -14.47 0.77 -10.28
N GLY A 60 -14.62 -0.56 -10.38
CA GLY A 60 -15.32 -1.24 -11.48
C GLY A 60 -16.77 -1.66 -11.18
N HIS A 61 -17.51 -2.08 -12.22
CA HIS A 61 -18.84 -2.69 -12.08
C HIS A 61 -18.72 -4.01 -11.29
N GLY A 62 -19.13 -3.98 -10.02
CA GLY A 62 -18.98 -5.09 -9.05
C GLY A 62 -18.01 -4.80 -7.90
N GLY A 63 -17.28 -3.68 -7.95
CA GLY A 63 -16.29 -3.30 -6.94
C GLY A 63 -16.89 -2.97 -5.58
N GLU A 64 -17.97 -2.19 -5.53
CA GLU A 64 -18.65 -1.84 -4.27
C GLU A 64 -19.19 -3.09 -3.53
N GLY A 65 -19.66 -4.10 -4.27
CA GLY A 65 -20.16 -5.35 -3.71
C GLY A 65 -19.10 -6.20 -3.01
N ASN A 66 -17.82 -5.97 -3.31
CA ASN A 66 -16.70 -6.75 -2.78
C ASN A 66 -15.94 -6.04 -1.65
N ILE A 67 -16.35 -4.82 -1.26
CA ILE A 67 -15.66 -4.05 -0.19
C ILE A 67 -15.55 -4.88 1.10
N ASN A 68 -16.65 -5.53 1.51
CA ASN A 68 -16.67 -6.33 2.73
C ASN A 68 -15.73 -7.54 2.64
N PHE A 69 -15.76 -8.24 1.50
CA PHE A 69 -14.84 -9.35 1.25
C PHE A 69 -13.38 -8.93 1.39
N PHE A 70 -12.97 -7.83 0.76
CA PHE A 70 -11.58 -7.37 0.81
C PHE A 70 -11.15 -6.91 2.21
N ARG A 71 -12.05 -6.30 2.98
CA ARG A 71 -11.80 -5.97 4.39
C ARG A 71 -11.67 -7.22 5.24
N GLU A 72 -12.55 -8.21 5.07
CA GLU A 72 -12.52 -9.48 5.81
C GLU A 72 -11.23 -10.26 5.56
N ILE A 73 -10.75 -10.27 4.31
CA ILE A 73 -9.47 -10.89 4.00
C ILE A 73 -8.27 -10.01 4.36
N GLY A 74 -8.43 -8.88 5.05
CA GLY A 74 -7.35 -8.12 5.67
C GLY A 74 -6.65 -7.09 4.80
N ALA A 75 -7.33 -6.52 3.79
CA ALA A 75 -6.84 -5.32 3.12
C ALA A 75 -6.96 -4.11 4.05
N GLU A 76 -5.88 -3.33 4.20
CA GLU A 76 -5.85 -2.19 5.12
C GLU A 76 -6.71 -1.05 4.62
N TRP A 77 -6.50 -0.65 3.36
CA TRP A 77 -7.27 0.41 2.73
C TRP A 77 -8.08 -0.21 1.60
N VAL A 78 -9.40 -0.10 1.71
CA VAL A 78 -10.33 -0.45 0.64
C VAL A 78 -11.07 0.82 0.25
N ALA A 79 -10.88 1.24 -1.00
CA ALA A 79 -11.30 2.51 -1.54
C ALA A 79 -12.12 2.32 -2.82
N ARG A 80 -13.02 3.26 -3.10
CA ARG A 80 -13.84 3.26 -4.34
C ARG A 80 -13.08 3.82 -5.53
N ASP A 81 -12.14 4.71 -5.26
CA ASP A 81 -11.29 5.32 -6.28
C ASP A 81 -9.92 5.68 -5.69
N VAL A 82 -8.98 6.04 -6.56
CA VAL A 82 -7.61 6.36 -6.14
C VAL A 82 -7.54 7.67 -5.35
N ASN A 83 -8.51 8.58 -5.52
CA ASN A 83 -8.54 9.84 -4.77
C ASN A 83 -8.85 9.59 -3.28
N GLU A 84 -9.65 8.59 -2.95
CA GLU A 84 -9.84 8.14 -1.56
C GLU A 84 -8.53 7.69 -0.93
N VAL A 85 -7.72 6.91 -1.65
CA VAL A 85 -6.37 6.49 -1.18
C VAL A 85 -5.47 7.71 -0.93
N LEU A 86 -5.47 8.67 -1.86
CA LEU A 86 -4.67 9.89 -1.71
C LEU A 86 -5.09 10.72 -0.49
N ARG A 87 -6.40 10.81 -0.19
CA ARG A 87 -6.89 11.50 1.01
C ARG A 87 -6.34 10.87 2.28
N VAL A 88 -6.39 9.53 2.39
CA VAL A 88 -5.85 8.81 3.56
C VAL A 88 -4.35 9.07 3.72
N ILE A 89 -3.56 9.02 2.64
CA ILE A 89 -2.12 9.31 2.70
C ILE A 89 -1.84 10.74 3.20
N ILE A 90 -2.63 11.72 2.75
CA ILE A 90 -2.48 13.12 3.16
C ILE A 90 -2.82 13.29 4.64
N GLU A 91 -3.89 12.64 5.11
CA GLU A 91 -4.33 12.68 6.51
C GLU A 91 -3.31 12.03 7.44
N GLU A 92 -2.81 10.84 7.11
CA GLU A 92 -1.75 10.14 7.88
C GLU A 92 -0.50 11.02 8.05
N ARG A 93 -0.05 11.68 6.97
CA ARG A 93 1.10 12.60 7.03
C ARG A 93 0.87 13.80 7.95
N ARG A 94 -0.36 14.32 8.01
CA ARG A 94 -0.70 15.43 8.92
C ARG A 94 -0.67 14.96 10.37
N SER A 95 -1.19 13.77 10.64
CA SER A 95 -1.18 13.16 11.97
C SER A 95 0.23 12.88 12.47
N THR A 96 1.14 12.40 11.61
CA THR A 96 2.54 12.16 11.99
C THR A 96 3.29 13.46 12.31
N LYS A 97 3.16 14.50 11.46
CA LYS A 97 3.80 15.81 11.71
C LYS A 97 3.32 16.48 12.99
N GLY A 98 2.01 16.41 13.27
CA GLY A 98 1.44 16.95 14.50
C GLY A 98 1.88 16.21 15.76
N ALA A 99 2.31 14.95 15.66
CA ALA A 99 2.89 14.19 16.78
C ALA A 99 4.36 14.56 17.01
N GLU A 100 5.16 14.66 15.94
CA GLU A 100 6.58 15.05 16.03
C GLU A 100 6.78 16.48 16.56
N GLU A 101 5.89 17.42 16.21
CA GLU A 101 5.93 18.80 16.73
C GLU A 101 5.55 18.91 18.22
N ARG A 102 4.77 17.95 18.75
CA ARG A 102 4.40 17.89 20.18
C ARG A 102 5.50 17.27 21.04
N GLU A 103 6.43 16.53 20.44
CA GLU A 103 7.58 15.90 21.11
C GLU A 103 8.89 16.71 20.96
N GLY A 104 8.77 18.03 20.75
CA GLY A 104 9.90 18.96 20.61
C GLY A 104 11.01 18.77 21.67
N PRO A 105 12.26 19.17 21.35
CA PRO A 105 13.45 18.64 22.00
C PRO A 105 13.41 18.86 23.51
N LYS A 106 13.45 17.76 24.26
CA LYS A 106 13.79 17.80 25.68
C LYS A 106 15.23 18.33 25.76
N GLY A 107 15.35 19.62 26.05
CA GLY A 107 16.62 20.32 26.15
C GLY A 107 17.56 19.64 27.14
N ASN A 108 18.85 19.70 26.82
CA ASN A 108 19.95 19.39 27.74
C ASN A 108 20.75 20.66 27.97
#